data_AF-A0A1I5BIR2-F1
#
_entry.id   AF-A0A1I5BIR2-F1
#
_cell.length_a   1.000
_cell.length_b   1.000
_cell.length_c   1.000
_cell.angle_alpha   90.00
_cell.angle_beta   90.00
_cell.angle_gamma   90.00
#
_symmetry.space_group_name_H-M   'P 1'
#
loop_
_entity.id
_entity.type
_entity.pdbx_description
1 polymer ?
#
loop_
_entity_poly.entity_id
_entity_poly.type
_entity_poly.pdbx_seq_one_letter_code
_entity_poly.pdbx_strand_id
1 'polypeptide(L)'
;MDNIANKYASVICSAATLVIKIHSVGGKRWKRDVAKGSRIGPWLQGQYEIINELAWRDKQPCLYLVQANDSRITYIGISRNGLKHRWRTSPAFDAETLEKLPVNQLFHSQCWKHIQAESDAAPGISYEVRVITADKLSRVLEQLGEPLSALCVLRDDEESLVASIERWLCNRSSAELASWNRAMTGKTGARTKTPIS
;
A
#
# COMPACT_ATOMS: atom_id res chain seq x y z
N MET A 1 8.00 17.62 -12.86
CA MET A 1 7.53 16.95 -11.61
C MET A 1 8.62 15.98 -11.18
N ASP A 2 8.98 15.98 -9.90
CA ASP A 2 10.26 15.47 -9.35
C ASP A 2 10.64 14.04 -9.78
N ASN A 3 11.38 13.93 -10.89
CA ASN A 3 12.01 12.70 -11.38
C ASN A 3 12.82 12.02 -10.26
N ILE A 4 13.41 12.81 -9.37
CA ILE A 4 14.19 12.30 -8.23
C ILE A 4 13.35 11.47 -7.24
N ALA A 5 12.09 11.84 -6.98
CA ALA A 5 11.24 11.11 -6.06
C ALA A 5 10.84 9.74 -6.63
N ASN A 6 10.49 9.70 -7.92
CA ASN A 6 10.23 8.44 -8.64
C ASN A 6 11.47 7.54 -8.62
N LYS A 7 12.66 8.11 -8.91
CA LYS A 7 13.93 7.37 -8.87
C LYS A 7 14.19 6.79 -7.48
N TYR A 8 14.06 7.59 -6.43
CA TYR A 8 14.30 7.13 -5.05
C TYR A 8 13.29 6.07 -4.62
N ALA A 9 12.01 6.28 -4.91
CA ALA A 9 10.95 5.30 -4.65
C ALA A 9 11.22 3.97 -5.39
N SER A 10 11.65 4.03 -6.64
CA SER A 10 12.00 2.85 -7.43
C SER A 10 13.15 2.08 -6.79
N VAL A 11 14.23 2.76 -6.39
CA VAL A 11 15.37 2.11 -5.73
C VAL A 11 14.96 1.47 -4.40
N ILE A 12 14.17 2.17 -3.59
CA ILE A 12 13.62 1.63 -2.34
C ILE A 12 12.74 0.40 -2.62
N CYS A 13 11.86 0.46 -3.62
CA CYS A 13 10.97 -0.63 -4.00
C CYS A 13 11.73 -1.86 -4.53
N SER A 14 12.77 -1.65 -5.33
CA SER A 14 13.65 -2.72 -5.82
C SER A 14 14.44 -3.36 -4.69
N ALA A 15 14.87 -2.59 -3.69
CA ALA A 15 15.53 -3.11 -2.50
C ALA A 15 14.55 -3.78 -1.50
N ALA A 16 13.26 -3.45 -1.55
CA ALA A 16 12.26 -4.04 -0.66
C ALA A 16 11.99 -5.51 -0.98
N THR A 17 11.71 -6.30 0.07
CA THR A 17 11.37 -7.71 -0.04
C THR A 17 9.95 -7.87 -0.56
N LEU A 18 9.76 -8.67 -1.62
CA LEU A 18 8.43 -9.05 -2.10
C LEU A 18 7.75 -10.00 -1.11
N VAL A 19 6.55 -9.64 -0.65
CA VAL A 19 5.82 -10.40 0.37
C VAL A 19 4.51 -10.96 -0.14
N ILE A 20 3.74 -10.18 -0.89
CA ILE A 20 2.43 -10.57 -1.38
C ILE A 20 2.37 -10.31 -2.89
N LYS A 21 1.87 -11.28 -3.66
CA LYS A 21 1.41 -11.08 -5.04
C LYS A 21 -0.11 -11.13 -5.05
N ILE A 22 -0.72 -10.14 -5.70
CA ILE A 22 -2.17 -10.09 -5.97
C ILE A 22 -2.30 -10.21 -7.49
N HIS A 23 -2.68 -11.40 -7.95
CA HIS A 23 -2.72 -11.74 -9.37
C HIS A 23 -3.91 -11.10 -10.09
N SER A 24 -5.06 -11.07 -9.41
CA SER A 24 -6.29 -10.52 -9.93
C SER A 24 -7.28 -10.26 -8.80
N VAL A 25 -8.25 -9.39 -9.05
CA VAL A 25 -9.42 -9.19 -8.18
C VAL A 25 -10.68 -9.29 -9.03
N GLY A 26 -11.66 -10.05 -8.56
CA GLY A 26 -12.88 -10.34 -9.31
C GLY A 26 -13.76 -11.40 -8.64
N GLY A 27 -14.61 -12.04 -9.45
CA GLY A 27 -15.50 -13.11 -9.00
C GLY A 27 -16.63 -12.62 -8.09
N LYS A 28 -17.05 -13.49 -7.16
CA LYS A 28 -18.13 -13.18 -6.23
C LYS A 28 -17.73 -12.10 -5.23
N ARG A 29 -18.72 -11.38 -4.74
CA ARG A 29 -18.53 -10.40 -3.66
C ARG A 29 -18.52 -11.10 -2.30
N TRP A 30 -17.75 -10.56 -1.36
CA TRP A 30 -17.63 -11.09 -0.02
C TRP A 30 -17.74 -9.99 1.04
N LYS A 31 -18.17 -10.37 2.25
CA LYS A 31 -18.24 -9.52 3.42
C LYS A 31 -17.25 -9.97 4.48
N ARG A 32 -16.66 -9.01 5.16
CA ARG A 32 -15.81 -9.22 6.35
C ARG A 32 -16.69 -9.46 7.57
N ASP A 33 -16.25 -10.38 8.41
CA ASP A 33 -16.82 -10.61 9.73
C ASP A 33 -16.32 -9.55 10.72
N VAL A 34 -16.93 -8.37 10.66
CA VAL A 34 -16.71 -7.27 11.59
C VAL A 34 -18.05 -6.65 11.96
N ALA A 35 -18.18 -6.23 13.22
CA ALA A 35 -19.47 -5.84 13.78
C ALA A 35 -20.18 -4.71 13.01
N LYS A 36 -19.46 -3.63 12.65
CA LYS A 36 -20.00 -2.44 11.94
C LYS A 36 -18.93 -1.73 11.12
N GLY A 37 -19.38 -0.94 10.13
CA GLY A 37 -18.59 0.09 9.45
C GLY A 37 -18.23 -0.19 8.00
N SER A 38 -17.59 0.79 7.34
CA SER A 38 -17.23 0.76 5.92
C SER A 38 -16.26 -0.36 5.52
N ARG A 39 -15.73 -1.10 6.50
CA ARG A 39 -14.83 -2.24 6.29
C ARG A 39 -15.58 -3.54 5.99
N ILE A 40 -16.90 -3.61 6.21
CA ILE A 40 -17.68 -4.84 6.01
C ILE A 40 -17.64 -5.29 4.54
N GLY A 41 -17.67 -4.36 3.59
CA GLY A 41 -17.85 -4.68 2.17
C GLY A 41 -19.28 -4.37 1.71
N PRO A 42 -19.74 -4.93 0.59
CA PRO A 42 -19.14 -6.05 -0.13
C PRO A 42 -17.86 -5.70 -0.92
N TRP A 43 -16.88 -6.59 -0.87
CA TRP A 43 -15.61 -6.50 -1.59
C TRP A 43 -15.52 -7.57 -2.68
N LEU A 44 -14.75 -7.33 -3.74
CA LEU A 44 -14.39 -8.38 -4.69
C LEU A 44 -13.34 -9.30 -4.06
N GLN A 45 -13.39 -10.58 -4.42
CA GLN A 45 -12.38 -11.56 -4.00
C GLN A 45 -11.06 -11.29 -4.70
N GLY A 46 -9.95 -11.58 -4.02
CA GLY A 46 -8.63 -11.50 -4.61
C GLY A 46 -8.01 -12.87 -4.81
N GLN A 47 -7.39 -13.09 -5.96
CA GLN A 47 -6.45 -14.18 -6.15
C GLN A 47 -5.07 -13.68 -5.72
N TYR A 48 -4.54 -14.21 -4.62
CA TYR A 48 -3.29 -13.73 -4.04
C TYR A 48 -2.45 -14.88 -3.48
N GLU A 49 -1.16 -14.60 -3.32
CA GLU A 49 -0.18 -15.48 -2.69
C GLU A 49 0.70 -14.69 -1.72
N ILE A 50 1.01 -15.29 -0.57
CA ILE A 50 2.00 -14.76 0.38
C ILE A 50 3.33 -15.43 0.08
N ILE A 51 4.14 -14.79 -0.76
CA ILE A 51 5.41 -15.32 -1.27
C ILE A 51 6.47 -15.44 -0.17
N ASN A 52 6.44 -14.53 0.82
CA ASN A 52 7.40 -14.52 1.93
C ASN A 52 6.69 -14.49 3.27
N GLU A 53 6.31 -15.67 3.77
CA GLU A 53 5.63 -15.85 5.06
C GLU A 53 6.44 -15.32 6.25
N LEU A 54 7.78 -15.41 6.22
CA LEU A 54 8.63 -14.88 7.28
C LEU A 54 8.51 -13.37 7.37
N ALA A 55 8.73 -12.67 6.24
CA ALA A 55 8.61 -11.21 6.18
C ALA A 55 7.18 -10.72 6.44
N TRP A 56 6.16 -11.51 6.08
CA TRP A 56 4.77 -11.16 6.37
C TRP A 56 4.47 -11.20 7.88
N ARG A 57 4.97 -12.21 8.59
CA ARG A 57 4.72 -12.46 10.02
C ARG A 57 5.63 -11.66 10.95
N ASP A 58 6.70 -11.10 10.40
CA ASP A 58 7.68 -10.33 11.14
C ASP A 58 7.06 -9.12 11.84
N LYS A 59 7.51 -8.85 13.07
CA LYS A 59 6.90 -7.87 13.99
C LYS A 59 7.88 -6.74 14.28
N GLN A 60 8.09 -5.89 13.29
CA GLN A 60 8.92 -4.71 13.43
C GLN A 60 8.35 -3.52 12.64
N PRO A 61 8.76 -2.28 12.98
CA PRO A 61 8.52 -1.12 12.15
C PRO A 61 8.99 -1.34 10.70
N CYS A 62 8.14 -1.00 9.75
CA CYS A 62 8.47 -1.15 8.34
C CYS A 62 7.77 -0.13 7.45
N LEU A 63 8.43 0.17 6.33
CA LEU A 63 7.82 0.82 5.17
C LEU A 63 7.35 -0.28 4.22
N TYR A 64 6.14 -0.17 3.71
CA TYR A 64 5.62 -1.07 2.68
C TYR A 64 5.10 -0.29 1.47
N LEU A 65 5.27 -0.88 0.31
CA LEU A 65 4.93 -0.29 -0.98
C LEU A 65 3.99 -1.24 -1.73
N VAL A 66 3.04 -0.68 -2.46
CA VAL A 66 2.24 -1.40 -3.45
C VAL A 66 2.70 -0.97 -4.83
N GLN A 67 3.11 -1.93 -5.63
CA GLN A 67 3.55 -1.72 -7.00
C GLN A 67 2.61 -2.44 -7.95
N ALA A 68 2.10 -1.75 -8.97
CA ALA A 68 1.35 -2.37 -10.06
C ALA A 68 2.30 -3.03 -11.07
N ASN A 69 1.79 -3.94 -11.90
CA ASN A 69 2.58 -4.64 -12.93
C ASN A 69 3.19 -3.73 -14.02
N ASP A 70 2.69 -2.50 -14.15
CA ASP A 70 3.29 -1.43 -14.97
C ASP A 70 4.42 -0.67 -14.25
N SER A 71 4.91 -1.21 -13.13
CA SER A 71 5.96 -0.66 -12.27
C SER A 71 5.60 0.61 -11.48
N ARG A 72 4.38 1.16 -11.63
CA ARG A 72 3.96 2.31 -10.82
C ARG A 72 3.85 1.91 -9.35
N ILE A 73 4.43 2.74 -8.48
CA ILE A 73 4.30 2.60 -7.03
C ILE A 73 3.02 3.33 -6.63
N THR A 74 1.91 2.61 -6.53
CA THR A 74 0.58 3.22 -6.36
C THR A 74 0.31 3.65 -4.92
N TYR A 75 0.90 2.95 -3.95
CA TYR A 75 0.72 3.24 -2.53
C TYR A 75 1.99 3.03 -1.71
N ILE A 76 2.18 3.86 -0.70
CA ILE A 76 3.26 3.77 0.29
C ILE A 76 2.63 3.88 1.68
N GLY A 77 3.03 3.03 2.62
CA GLY A 77 2.55 3.13 3.99
C GLY A 77 3.54 2.59 5.00
N ILE A 78 3.26 2.85 6.27
CA ILE A 78 4.06 2.34 7.39
C ILE A 78 3.26 1.42 8.31
N SER A 79 3.97 0.51 8.95
CA SER A 79 3.45 -0.26 10.08
C SER A 79 4.43 -0.20 11.24
N ARG A 80 3.91 -0.05 12.46
CA ARG A 80 4.71 -0.16 13.70
C ARG A 80 4.94 -1.61 14.11
N ASN A 81 4.03 -2.50 13.70
CA ASN A 81 3.93 -3.87 14.19
C ASN A 81 4.17 -4.93 13.09
N GLY A 82 4.69 -4.52 11.93
CA GLY A 82 4.88 -5.39 10.77
C GLY A 82 3.71 -5.43 9.78
N LEU A 83 3.96 -6.05 8.62
CA LEU A 83 3.08 -5.97 7.45
C LEU A 83 1.70 -6.61 7.67
N LYS A 84 1.65 -7.77 8.34
CA LYS A 84 0.40 -8.50 8.62
C LYS A 84 -0.64 -7.69 9.41
N HIS A 85 -0.21 -6.70 10.19
CA HIS A 85 -1.15 -5.84 10.92
C HIS A 85 -1.91 -4.87 10.00
N ARG A 86 -1.36 -4.57 8.82
CA ARG A 86 -1.95 -3.72 7.77
C ARG A 86 -2.63 -4.56 6.69
N TRP A 87 -1.95 -5.60 6.20
CA TRP A 87 -2.44 -6.54 5.19
C TRP A 87 -2.88 -7.83 5.86
N ARG A 88 -4.19 -7.94 6.09
CA ARG A 88 -4.78 -9.04 6.87
C ARG A 88 -5.46 -10.02 5.97
N THR A 89 -5.28 -11.31 6.24
CA THR A 89 -6.20 -12.35 5.80
C THR A 89 -7.33 -12.45 6.82
N SER A 90 -8.58 -12.41 6.38
CA SER A 90 -9.75 -12.54 7.25
C SER A 90 -10.67 -13.66 6.75
N PRO A 91 -11.40 -14.35 7.66
CA PRO A 91 -12.57 -15.10 7.26
C PRO A 91 -13.49 -14.22 6.40
N ALA A 92 -13.98 -14.80 5.32
CA ALA A 92 -14.78 -14.11 4.33
C ALA A 92 -16.08 -14.88 4.13
N PHE A 93 -17.17 -14.14 3.99
CA PHE A 93 -18.50 -14.69 3.81
C PHE A 93 -19.03 -14.20 2.47
N ASP A 94 -19.71 -15.07 1.72
CA ASP A 94 -20.38 -14.69 0.49
C ASP A 94 -21.35 -13.53 0.77
N ALA A 95 -21.32 -12.49 -0.07
CA ALA A 95 -22.08 -11.27 0.19
C ALA A 95 -23.60 -11.48 0.10
N GLU A 96 -24.04 -12.49 -0.65
CA GLU A 96 -25.44 -12.82 -0.92
C GLU A 96 -25.92 -13.92 0.03
N THR A 97 -25.20 -15.05 0.11
CA THR A 97 -25.63 -16.20 0.91
C THR A 97 -25.20 -16.15 2.37
N LEU A 98 -24.22 -15.29 2.71
CA LEU A 98 -23.56 -15.24 4.02
C LEU A 98 -22.90 -16.56 4.43
N GLU A 99 -22.71 -17.49 3.49
CA GLU A 99 -21.95 -18.70 3.74
C GLU A 99 -20.46 -18.39 3.78
N LYS A 100 -19.71 -19.10 4.63
CA LYS A 100 -18.28 -18.93 4.73
C LYS A 100 -17.60 -19.40 3.44
N LEU A 101 -16.75 -18.54 2.87
CA LEU A 101 -15.92 -18.89 1.72
C LEU A 101 -14.81 -19.88 2.14
N PRO A 102 -14.39 -20.78 1.25
CA PRO A 102 -13.37 -21.78 1.55
C PRO A 102 -11.98 -21.16 1.80
N VAL A 103 -11.74 -19.96 1.27
CA VAL A 103 -10.45 -19.28 1.36
C VAL A 103 -10.62 -17.93 2.06
N ASN A 104 -9.79 -17.69 3.07
CA ASN A 104 -9.68 -16.37 3.71
C ASN A 104 -9.31 -15.33 2.66
N GLN A 105 -9.86 -14.12 2.77
CA GLN A 105 -9.59 -13.06 1.81
C GLN A 105 -8.56 -12.08 2.37
N LEU A 106 -7.66 -11.63 1.52
CA LEU A 106 -6.72 -10.55 1.81
C LEU A 106 -7.46 -9.21 1.83
N PHE A 107 -7.11 -8.34 2.77
CA PHE A 107 -7.70 -7.01 2.87
C PHE A 107 -6.74 -5.97 3.41
N HIS A 108 -6.78 -4.79 2.79
CA HIS A 108 -6.16 -3.57 3.28
C HIS A 108 -7.14 -2.40 3.14
N SER A 109 -7.41 -1.69 4.24
CA SER A 109 -8.54 -0.74 4.29
C SER A 109 -8.43 0.45 3.34
N GLN A 110 -7.23 0.78 2.86
CA GLN A 110 -7.02 1.90 1.95
C GLN A 110 -6.87 1.41 0.51
N CYS A 111 -5.94 0.48 0.27
CA CYS A 111 -5.65 -0.08 -1.04
C CYS A 111 -6.80 -0.88 -1.68
N TRP A 112 -7.60 -1.65 -0.93
CA TRP A 112 -8.52 -2.62 -1.54
C TRP A 112 -9.57 -1.98 -2.46
N LYS A 113 -10.11 -0.82 -2.07
CA LYS A 113 -11.03 -0.05 -2.92
C LYS A 113 -10.38 0.44 -4.22
N HIS A 114 -9.08 0.78 -4.19
CA HIS A 114 -8.35 1.24 -5.36
C HIS A 114 -8.03 0.07 -6.29
N ILE A 115 -7.59 -1.05 -5.72
CA ILE A 115 -7.36 -2.30 -6.45
C ILE A 115 -8.63 -2.71 -7.21
N GLN A 116 -9.81 -2.68 -6.56
CA GLN A 116 -11.07 -2.98 -7.23
C GLN A 116 -11.36 -2.01 -8.38
N ALA A 117 -11.30 -0.71 -8.12
CA ALA A 117 -11.59 0.30 -9.13
C ALA A 117 -10.66 0.20 -10.35
N GLU A 118 -9.38 -0.07 -10.13
CA GLU A 118 -8.43 -0.28 -11.22
C GLU A 118 -8.62 -1.62 -11.92
N SER A 119 -9.00 -2.69 -11.21
CA SER A 119 -9.30 -3.99 -11.83
C SER A 119 -10.54 -3.93 -12.72
N ASP A 120 -11.54 -3.13 -12.33
CA ASP A 120 -12.74 -2.87 -13.14
C ASP A 120 -12.39 -2.08 -14.42
N ALA A 121 -11.45 -1.12 -14.33
CA ALA A 121 -11.04 -0.28 -15.45
C ALA A 121 -10.02 -0.96 -16.38
N ALA A 122 -9.16 -1.83 -15.85
CA ALA A 122 -8.09 -2.51 -16.55
C ALA A 122 -8.02 -3.99 -16.10
N PRO A 123 -8.85 -4.88 -16.69
CA PRO A 123 -8.81 -6.30 -16.39
C PRO A 123 -7.41 -6.88 -16.61
N GLY A 124 -6.94 -7.70 -15.65
CA GLY A 124 -5.60 -8.31 -15.69
C GLY A 124 -4.49 -7.48 -15.05
N ILE A 125 -4.81 -6.31 -14.47
CA ILE A 125 -3.86 -5.62 -13.59
C ILE A 125 -3.54 -6.49 -12.36
N SER A 126 -2.26 -6.54 -12.01
CA SER A 126 -1.78 -7.28 -10.84
C SER A 126 -0.89 -6.38 -9.98
N TYR A 127 -0.76 -6.73 -8.70
CA TYR A 127 -0.04 -5.93 -7.73
C TYR A 127 0.94 -6.76 -6.91
N GLU A 128 2.01 -6.10 -6.50
CA GLU A 128 2.99 -6.60 -5.55
C GLU A 128 2.96 -5.75 -4.29
N VAL A 129 2.95 -6.39 -3.12
CA VAL A 129 3.19 -5.73 -1.84
C VAL A 129 4.60 -6.08 -1.38
N ARG A 130 5.42 -5.04 -1.25
CA ARG A 130 6.82 -5.14 -0.87
C ARG A 130 7.04 -4.46 0.47
N VAL A 131 7.99 -4.95 1.26
CA VAL A 131 8.32 -4.41 2.58
C VAL A 131 9.82 -4.19 2.74
N ILE A 132 10.19 -3.10 3.40
CA ILE A 132 11.57 -2.81 3.77
C ILE A 132 11.63 -2.40 5.25
N THR A 133 12.54 -3.04 5.98
CA THR A 133 12.80 -2.78 7.40
C THR A 133 13.63 -1.52 7.55
N ALA A 134 13.63 -0.90 8.74
CA ALA A 134 14.43 0.30 9.00
C ALA A 134 15.92 0.09 8.74
N ASP A 135 16.48 -1.04 9.18
CA ASP A 135 17.87 -1.42 8.93
C ASP A 135 18.23 -1.48 7.45
N LYS A 136 17.39 -2.14 6.64
CA LYS A 136 17.64 -2.25 5.20
C LYS A 136 17.40 -0.91 4.51
N LEU A 137 16.39 -0.17 4.94
CA LEU A 137 16.06 1.15 4.41
C LEU A 137 17.23 2.12 4.63
N SER A 138 17.77 2.21 5.85
CA SER A 138 18.86 3.14 6.18
C SER A 138 20.08 2.96 5.26
N ARG A 139 20.48 1.72 4.97
CA ARG A 139 21.56 1.41 4.02
C ARG A 139 21.25 1.86 2.59
N VAL A 140 19.99 1.70 2.17
CA VAL A 140 19.54 2.19 0.85
C VAL A 140 19.57 3.73 0.80
N LEU A 141 19.17 4.40 1.88
CA LEU A 141 19.19 5.86 1.94
C LEU A 141 20.61 6.43 1.89
N GLU A 142 21.57 5.79 2.56
CA GLU A 142 23.00 6.14 2.46
C GLU A 142 23.51 6.06 1.02
N GLN A 143 23.12 5.01 0.28
CA GLN A 143 23.49 4.82 -1.12
C GLN A 143 22.83 5.84 -2.05
N LEU A 144 21.59 6.24 -1.75
CA LEU A 144 20.86 7.24 -2.51
C LEU A 144 21.44 8.65 -2.31
N GLY A 145 22.05 8.92 -1.17
CA GLY A 145 22.59 10.22 -0.82
C GLY A 145 21.51 11.27 -0.54
N GLU A 146 21.90 12.54 -0.58
CA GLU A 146 21.04 13.66 -0.23
C GLU A 146 19.85 13.79 -1.21
N PRO A 147 18.66 14.24 -0.75
CA PRO A 147 18.34 14.64 0.64
C PRO A 147 17.96 13.48 1.57
N LEU A 148 17.93 12.23 1.10
CA LEU A 148 17.40 11.13 1.90
C LEU A 148 18.40 10.57 2.91
N SER A 149 19.71 10.61 2.61
CA SER A 149 20.76 10.22 3.55
C SER A 149 20.73 11.01 4.86
N ALA A 150 20.31 12.28 4.84
CA ALA A 150 20.16 13.08 6.05
C ALA A 150 19.17 12.47 7.07
N LEU A 151 18.19 11.68 6.62
CA LEU A 151 17.24 11.00 7.49
C LEU A 151 17.83 9.78 8.21
N CYS A 152 19.03 9.32 7.84
CA CYS A 152 19.73 8.24 8.53
C CYS A 152 20.09 8.57 9.97
N VAL A 153 20.02 9.85 10.38
CA VAL A 153 20.11 10.28 11.79
C VAL A 153 19.03 9.64 12.67
N LEU A 154 17.91 9.21 12.08
CA LEU A 154 16.80 8.54 12.76
C LEU A 154 16.96 7.02 12.85
N ARG A 155 18.12 6.44 12.49
CA ARG A 155 18.28 4.98 12.42
C ARG A 155 18.00 4.23 13.72
N ASP A 156 18.23 4.87 14.86
CA ASP A 156 17.99 4.28 16.19
C ASP A 156 16.51 4.40 16.61
N ASP A 157 15.70 5.13 15.84
CA ASP A 157 14.23 5.18 15.94
C ASP A 157 13.62 4.71 14.61
N GLU A 158 13.50 3.39 14.50
CA GLU A 158 13.01 2.70 13.30
C GLU A 158 11.65 3.22 12.83
N GLU A 159 10.74 3.54 13.77
CA GLU A 159 9.42 4.07 13.43
C GLU A 159 9.54 5.47 12.82
N SER A 160 10.30 6.36 13.46
CA SER A 160 10.50 7.72 12.96
C SER A 160 11.21 7.73 11.61
N LEU A 161 12.16 6.82 11.38
CA LEU A 161 12.82 6.66 10.08
C LEU A 161 11.80 6.30 8.98
N VAL A 162 11.05 5.22 9.14
CA VAL A 162 10.09 4.79 8.11
C VAL A 162 8.97 5.82 7.90
N ALA A 163 8.53 6.49 8.95
CA ALA A 163 7.51 7.54 8.89
C ALA A 163 8.00 8.79 8.15
N SER A 164 9.26 9.19 8.38
CA SER A 164 9.85 10.35 7.69
C SER A 164 10.01 10.10 6.20
N ILE A 165 10.40 8.88 5.82
CA ILE A 165 10.54 8.48 4.41
C ILE A 165 9.17 8.39 3.72
N GLU A 166 8.18 7.76 4.35
CA GLU A 166 6.81 7.74 3.83
C GLU A 166 6.30 9.16 3.58
N ARG A 167 6.47 10.06 4.56
CA ARG A 167 6.03 11.45 4.42
C ARG A 167 6.76 12.18 3.30
N TRP A 168 8.07 11.98 3.17
CA TRP A 168 8.86 12.62 2.11
C TRP A 168 8.39 12.20 0.71
N LEU A 169 8.10 10.90 0.53
CA LEU A 169 7.61 10.32 -0.72
C LEU A 169 6.16 10.75 -1.01
N CYS A 170 5.27 10.68 -0.03
CA CYS A 170 3.86 11.03 -0.18
C CYS A 170 3.63 12.52 -0.45
N ASN A 171 4.45 13.41 0.14
CA ASN A 171 4.43 14.84 -0.17
C ASN A 171 4.86 15.15 -1.61
N ARG A 172 5.49 14.20 -2.29
CA ARG A 172 5.92 14.27 -3.71
C ARG A 172 5.11 13.32 -4.59
N SER A 173 3.93 12.90 -4.13
CA SER A 173 3.05 12.02 -4.90
C SER A 173 2.69 12.62 -6.27
N SER A 174 2.64 11.75 -7.28
CA SER A 174 2.31 12.04 -8.68
C SER A 174 1.22 11.07 -9.16
N ALA A 175 0.93 11.05 -10.46
CA ALA A 175 0.11 9.98 -11.04
C ALA A 175 0.86 8.63 -11.07
N GLU A 176 2.19 8.68 -11.05
CA GLU A 176 3.10 7.53 -11.15
C GLU A 176 3.62 7.06 -9.78
N LEU A 177 3.53 7.93 -8.76
CA LEU A 177 4.04 7.69 -7.41
C LEU A 177 3.00 8.03 -6.34
N ALA A 178 2.71 7.05 -5.48
CA ALA A 178 1.82 7.18 -4.33
C ALA A 178 0.46 7.83 -4.70
N SER A 179 -0.07 7.51 -5.88
CA SER A 179 -1.32 8.08 -6.40
C SER A 179 -2.51 7.77 -5.49
N TRP A 180 -2.49 6.64 -4.78
CA TRP A 180 -3.52 6.25 -3.82
C TRP A 180 -3.36 6.93 -2.45
N ASN A 181 -2.20 7.53 -2.15
CA ASN A 181 -1.98 8.29 -0.91
C ASN A 181 -2.61 9.68 -0.94
N ARG A 182 -2.89 10.23 -2.14
CA ARG A 182 -3.44 11.59 -2.32
C ARG A 182 -4.80 11.80 -1.68
N ALA A 183 -5.62 10.74 -1.55
CA ALA A 183 -6.89 10.83 -0.85
C ALA A 183 -6.75 11.10 0.66
N MET A 184 -5.54 10.99 1.23
CA MET A 184 -5.24 11.28 2.63
C MET A 184 -4.64 12.67 2.86
N THR A 185 -4.08 13.30 1.82
CA THR A 185 -3.63 14.69 1.87
C THR A 185 -4.80 15.55 1.45
N GLY A 186 -5.54 16.15 2.39
CA GLY A 186 -6.74 16.94 2.14
C GLY A 186 -6.54 18.18 1.27
N LYS A 187 -6.22 18.01 -0.01
CA LYS A 187 -6.51 19.00 -1.04
C LYS A 187 -8.02 18.96 -1.26
N THR A 188 -8.76 19.56 -0.34
CA THR A 188 -10.08 20.07 -0.62
C THR A 188 -9.99 20.85 -1.93
N GLY A 189 -10.67 20.34 -2.96
CA GLY A 189 -10.74 21.05 -4.23
C GLY A 189 -11.20 22.47 -3.95
N ALA A 190 -10.41 23.44 -4.40
CA ALA A 190 -10.87 24.81 -4.49
C ALA A 190 -12.14 24.79 -5.34
N ARG A 191 -13.30 24.97 -4.69
CA ARG A 191 -14.55 25.27 -5.39
C ARG A 191 -14.31 26.58 -6.13
N THR A 192 -14.10 26.51 -7.43
CA THR A 192 -14.26 27.64 -8.33
C THR A 192 -15.68 28.14 -8.16
N LYS A 193 -15.85 29.28 -7.49
CA LYS A 193 -17.10 30.05 -7.54
C LYS A 193 -17.21 30.64 -8.93
N THR A 194 -18.15 30.16 -9.72
CA THR A 194 -18.61 30.84 -10.93
C THR A 194 -19.26 32.17 -10.50
N PRO A 195 -18.91 33.32 -11.09
CA PRO A 195 -19.64 34.55 -10.84
C PRO A 195 -21.03 34.42 -11.48
N ILE A 196 -22.07 34.69 -10.71
CA ILE A 196 -23.41 34.91 -11.25
C ILE A 196 -23.43 36.35 -11.76
N SER A 197 -23.66 36.49 -13.05
CA SER A 197 -23.98 37.73 -13.77
C SER A 197 -25.33 38.30 -13.33
#